data_AF-A0A5R1YE25-F1
#
_entry.id   AF-A0A5R1YE25-F1
#
_cell.length_a   1.000
_cell.length_b   1.000
_cell.length_c   1.000
_cell.angle_alpha   90.00
_cell.angle_beta   90.00
_cell.angle_gamma   90.00
#
_symmetry.space_group_name_H-M   'P 1'
#
loop_
_entity.id
_entity.type
_entity.pdbx_description
1 polymer ?
#
loop_
_entity_poly.entity_id
_entity_poly.type
_entity_poly.pdbx_seq_one_letter_code
_entity_poly.pdbx_strand_id
1 'polypeptide(L)'
;PAGSAREPPLAAPGERSVRTPMYSRAGGTLTIFDERQNVIDHADGDYADEPMIYQAFQPLPRFGDSYTLIGSWIIDDEASGMGIREDNTLITKDTSRFVPHYIAG
;
A
#
# COMPACT_ATOMS: atom_id res chain seq x y z
N PRO A 1 26.78 13.81 7.79
CA PRO A 1 26.50 12.83 6.71
C PRO A 1 26.50 11.41 7.29
N ALA A 2 25.34 10.94 7.70
CA ALA A 2 25.19 9.57 8.18
C ALA A 2 25.37 8.62 6.98
N GLY A 3 26.33 7.71 7.10
CA GLY A 3 26.70 6.79 6.04
C GLY A 3 25.53 5.90 5.63
N SER A 4 25.47 5.61 4.33
CA SER A 4 24.62 4.60 3.72
C SER A 4 24.99 3.22 4.27
N ALA A 5 24.56 2.89 5.48
CA ALA A 5 24.49 1.51 5.91
C ALA A 5 23.51 0.83 4.96
N ARG A 6 23.99 -0.15 4.20
CA ARG A 6 23.15 -0.98 3.34
C ARG A 6 22.15 -1.67 4.27
N GLU A 7 20.89 -1.27 4.21
CA GLU A 7 19.83 -1.95 4.95
C GLU A 7 19.89 -3.45 4.59
N PRO A 8 19.79 -4.35 5.58
CA PRO A 8 19.75 -5.78 5.28
C PRO A 8 18.57 -6.08 4.34
N PRO A 9 18.64 -7.13 3.51
CA PRO A 9 17.49 -7.54 2.70
C PRO A 9 16.37 -8.00 3.63
N LEU A 10 15.28 -7.24 3.68
CA LEU A 10 14.16 -7.43 4.62
C LEU A 10 13.04 -8.31 4.04
N ALA A 11 13.08 -8.61 2.74
CA ALA A 11 12.26 -9.64 2.09
C ALA A 11 13.12 -10.86 1.76
N ALA A 12 12.54 -12.06 1.79
CA ALA A 12 13.29 -13.24 1.38
C ALA A 12 13.72 -13.09 -0.09
N PRO A 13 14.92 -13.56 -0.46
CA PRO A 13 15.34 -13.57 -1.86
C PRO A 13 14.27 -14.21 -2.74
N GLY A 14 13.81 -13.50 -3.78
CA GLY A 14 12.75 -13.98 -4.67
C GLY A 14 11.33 -13.56 -4.28
N GLU A 15 11.15 -12.72 -3.25
CA GLU A 15 9.85 -12.17 -2.88
C GLU A 15 9.71 -10.69 -3.26
N ARG A 16 8.48 -10.32 -3.63
CA ARG A 16 8.10 -8.91 -3.86
C ARG A 16 7.87 -8.21 -2.52
N SER A 17 8.17 -6.92 -2.47
CA SER A 17 8.05 -6.16 -1.23
C SER A 17 7.52 -4.75 -1.44
N VAL A 18 7.04 -4.14 -0.36
CA VAL A 18 6.64 -2.75 -0.32
C VAL A 18 7.44 -2.05 0.75
N ARG A 19 8.05 -0.90 0.40
CA ARG A 19 8.61 0.05 1.36
C ARG A 19 7.62 1.17 1.59
N THR A 20 7.29 1.42 2.83
CA THR A 20 6.44 2.55 3.24
C THR A 20 7.06 3.26 4.44
N PRO A 21 6.99 4.59 4.50
CA PRO A 21 7.36 5.31 5.71
C PRO A 21 6.39 4.97 6.86
N MET A 22 6.92 4.88 8.09
CA MET A 22 6.20 4.40 9.27
C MET A 22 4.99 5.27 9.64
N TYR A 23 5.09 6.58 9.41
CA TYR A 23 4.04 7.54 9.72
C TYR A 23 3.30 8.06 8.49
N SER A 24 3.50 7.44 7.32
CA SER A 24 2.82 7.84 6.10
C SER A 24 1.31 7.56 6.19
N ARG A 25 0.54 8.34 5.42
CA ARG A 25 -0.89 8.14 5.20
C ARG A 25 -1.18 8.26 3.71
N ALA A 26 -2.38 7.86 3.31
CA ALA A 26 -2.90 8.07 1.94
C ALA A 26 -2.04 7.47 0.80
N GLY A 27 -1.23 6.45 1.09
CA GLY A 27 -0.33 5.86 0.09
C GLY A 27 0.86 6.73 -0.30
N GLY A 28 1.15 7.80 0.46
CA GLY A 28 2.26 8.71 0.17
C GLY A 28 3.65 8.08 0.40
N THR A 29 4.58 8.39 -0.51
CA THR A 29 6.00 7.98 -0.44
C THR A 29 6.21 6.45 -0.39
N LEU A 30 5.27 5.68 -0.96
CA LEU A 30 5.32 4.23 -1.00
C LEU A 30 6.03 3.73 -2.27
N THR A 31 6.87 2.71 -2.14
CA THR A 31 7.57 2.06 -3.27
C THR A 31 7.28 0.57 -3.29
N ILE A 32 6.92 0.01 -4.45
CA ILE A 32 6.72 -1.43 -4.64
C ILE A 32 7.89 -1.99 -5.44
N PHE A 33 8.46 -3.11 -4.97
CA PHE A 33 9.59 -3.79 -5.58
C PHE A 33 9.19 -5.18 -6.10
N ASP A 34 9.76 -5.58 -7.25
CA ASP A 34 9.69 -6.95 -7.73
C ASP A 34 10.67 -7.90 -6.99
N GLU A 35 10.68 -9.17 -7.37
CA GLU A 35 11.55 -10.20 -6.78
C GLU A 35 13.05 -9.93 -6.99
N ARG A 36 13.39 -9.05 -7.94
CA ARG A 36 14.75 -8.61 -8.31
C ARG A 36 15.10 -7.24 -7.73
N GLN A 37 14.24 -6.68 -6.88
CA GLN A 37 14.38 -5.35 -6.27
C GLN A 37 14.30 -4.18 -7.27
N ASN A 38 13.68 -4.39 -8.44
CA ASN A 38 13.32 -3.29 -9.33
C ASN A 38 12.05 -2.61 -8.83
N VAL A 39 11.98 -1.28 -8.95
CA VAL A 39 10.75 -0.53 -8.67
C VAL A 39 9.72 -0.82 -9.76
N ILE A 40 8.53 -1.26 -9.37
CA ILE A 40 7.40 -1.53 -10.29
C ILE A 40 6.24 -0.55 -10.13
N ASP A 41 6.12 0.11 -8.98
CA ASP A 41 5.21 1.25 -8.77
C ASP A 41 5.76 2.14 -7.65
N HIS A 42 5.44 3.42 -7.70
CA HIS A 42 5.86 4.43 -6.72
C HIS A 42 4.82 5.54 -6.61
N ALA A 43 4.61 6.02 -5.39
CA ALA A 43 3.82 7.21 -5.13
C ALA A 43 4.69 8.27 -4.45
N ASP A 44 4.61 9.50 -4.96
CA ASP A 44 5.27 10.66 -4.35
C ASP A 44 4.57 11.05 -3.03
N GLY A 45 5.24 11.86 -2.22
CA GLY A 45 4.69 12.38 -0.96
C GLY A 45 5.76 12.96 -0.05
N ASP A 46 5.32 13.59 1.04
CA ASP A 46 6.17 14.40 1.92
C ASP A 46 6.81 13.60 3.08
N TYR A 47 6.86 12.27 2.99
CA TYR A 47 7.33 11.38 4.06
C TYR A 47 8.74 10.79 3.81
N ALA A 48 9.53 11.39 2.92
CA ALA A 48 10.81 10.82 2.49
C ALA A 48 11.85 10.70 3.62
N ASP A 49 11.75 11.56 4.63
CA ASP A 49 12.68 11.62 5.78
C ASP A 49 12.24 10.75 6.96
N GLU A 50 11.09 10.08 6.87
CA GLU A 50 10.56 9.24 7.95
C GLU A 50 11.22 7.85 8.00
N PRO A 51 11.26 7.19 9.16
CA PRO A 51 11.71 5.80 9.27
C PRO A 51 10.92 4.89 8.33
N MET A 52 11.62 4.05 7.58
CA MET A 52 11.01 3.16 6.59
C MET A 52 10.72 1.79 7.19
N ILE A 53 9.60 1.19 6.79
CA ILE A 53 9.29 -0.22 7.04
C ILE A 53 9.12 -0.96 5.72
N TYR A 54 9.35 -2.26 5.75
CA TYR A 54 9.17 -3.15 4.62
C TYR A 54 8.17 -4.24 4.97
N GLN A 55 7.32 -4.58 4.02
CA GLN A 55 6.34 -5.67 4.12
C GLN A 55 6.37 -6.52 2.85
N ALA A 56 6.01 -7.80 2.96
CA ALA A 56 5.77 -8.64 1.80
C ALA A 56 4.66 -8.01 0.93
N PHE A 57 4.87 -7.97 -0.38
CA PHE A 57 3.87 -7.40 -1.29
C PHE A 57 2.72 -8.38 -1.50
N GLN A 58 1.51 -7.94 -1.16
CA GLN A 58 0.28 -8.63 -1.48
C GLN A 58 -0.53 -7.77 -2.44
N PRO A 59 -0.74 -8.19 -3.70
CA PRO A 59 -1.48 -7.40 -4.67
C PRO A 59 -2.96 -7.33 -4.29
N LEU A 60 -3.57 -6.16 -4.51
CA LEU A 60 -5.02 -6.02 -4.46
C LEU A 60 -5.66 -6.83 -5.60
N PRO A 61 -6.84 -7.44 -5.39
CA PRO A 61 -7.59 -8.05 -6.47
C PRO A 61 -7.89 -7.02 -7.55
N ARG A 62 -7.79 -7.42 -8.82
CA ARG A 62 -8.09 -6.57 -9.98
C ARG A 62 -9.40 -6.98 -10.62
N PHE A 63 -10.35 -6.05 -10.68
CA PHE A 63 -11.62 -6.18 -11.40
C PHE A 63 -11.63 -5.21 -12.58
N GLY A 64 -11.67 -5.74 -13.80
CA GLY A 64 -11.45 -4.94 -15.00
C GLY A 64 -10.11 -4.21 -14.94
N ASP A 65 -10.16 -2.88 -14.95
CA ASP A 65 -8.96 -2.02 -14.89
C ASP A 65 -8.69 -1.41 -13.51
N SER A 66 -9.36 -1.91 -12.46
CA SER A 66 -9.30 -1.35 -11.12
C SER A 66 -8.75 -2.34 -10.10
N TYR A 67 -7.81 -1.88 -9.29
CA TYR A 67 -7.33 -2.55 -8.09
C TYR A 67 -8.23 -2.15 -6.91
N THR A 68 -8.81 -3.15 -6.25
CA THR A 68 -9.93 -2.94 -5.34
C THR A 68 -9.51 -3.22 -3.90
N LEU A 69 -9.66 -2.20 -3.05
CA LEU A 69 -9.37 -2.24 -1.61
C LEU A 69 -10.67 -2.22 -0.81
N ILE A 70 -10.76 -3.09 0.21
CA ILE A 70 -11.82 -3.09 1.21
C ILE A 70 -11.31 -2.34 2.45
N GLY A 71 -12.08 -1.35 2.90
CA GLY A 71 -11.89 -0.72 4.21
C GLY A 71 -12.99 -1.17 5.17
N SER A 72 -12.61 -1.57 6.39
CA SER A 72 -13.54 -1.84 7.49
C SER A 72 -13.50 -0.70 8.49
N TRP A 73 -14.66 -0.20 8.90
CA TRP A 73 -14.81 0.82 9.92
C TRP A 73 -15.10 0.15 11.26
N ILE A 74 -14.32 0.54 12.27
CA ILE A 74 -14.51 0.12 13.66
C ILE A 74 -15.06 1.33 14.43
N ILE A 75 -16.15 1.15 15.17
CA ILE A 75 -16.66 2.12 16.15
C ILE A 75 -16.48 1.48 17.52
N ASP A 76 -15.68 2.15 18.36
CA ASP A 76 -15.16 1.58 19.60
C ASP A 76 -14.34 0.30 19.34
N ASP A 77 -14.82 -0.87 19.74
CA ASP A 77 -14.22 -2.18 19.51
C ASP A 77 -15.01 -3.06 18.52
N GLU A 78 -16.07 -2.52 17.90
CA GLU A 78 -16.95 -3.26 17.00
C GLU A 78 -16.80 -2.85 15.54
N ALA A 79 -16.79 -3.83 14.64
CA ALA A 79 -16.88 -3.57 13.20
C ALA A 79 -18.29 -3.11 12.83
N SER A 80 -18.41 -1.87 12.32
CA SER A 80 -19.71 -1.22 12.12
C SER A 80 -20.00 -0.80 10.68
N GLY A 81 -19.04 -0.96 9.77
CA GLY A 81 -19.27 -0.65 8.36
C GLY A 81 -18.11 -1.08 7.47
N MET A 82 -18.36 -1.10 6.17
CA MET A 82 -17.32 -1.30 5.16
C MET A 82 -17.44 -0.30 4.04
N GLY A 83 -16.35 -0.08 3.32
CA GLY A 83 -16.31 0.68 2.09
C GLY A 83 -15.39 0.00 1.09
N ILE A 84 -15.56 0.35 -0.18
CA ILE A 84 -14.69 -0.14 -1.26
C ILE A 84 -14.05 1.07 -1.93
N ARG A 85 -12.73 0.98 -2.14
CA ARG A 85 -11.96 1.97 -2.89
C ARG A 85 -11.30 1.32 -4.09
N GLU A 86 -11.26 2.05 -5.20
CA GLU A 86 -10.66 1.56 -6.44
C GLU A 86 -9.70 2.58 -7.05
N ASP A 87 -8.54 2.07 -7.46
CA ASP A 87 -7.53 2.82 -8.20
C ASP A 87 -7.12 2.06 -9.48
N ASN A 88 -6.61 2.76 -10.47
CA ASN A 88 -6.08 2.14 -11.69
C ASN A 88 -4.57 1.82 -11.58
N THR A 89 -3.92 2.20 -10.47
CA THR A 89 -2.55 1.80 -10.11
C THR A 89 -2.54 0.86 -8.89
N LEU A 90 -1.39 0.27 -8.57
CA LEU A 90 -1.28 -0.69 -7.45
C LEU A 90 -1.42 -0.03 -6.07
N ILE A 91 -1.24 1.29 -6.02
CA ILE A 91 -1.22 2.09 -4.80
C ILE A 91 -2.53 2.87 -4.67
N THR A 92 -3.31 2.58 -3.63
CA THR A 92 -4.49 3.39 -3.27
C THR A 92 -4.03 4.74 -2.71
N LYS A 93 -4.59 5.83 -3.26
CA LYS A 93 -4.26 7.24 -2.99
C LYS A 93 -5.47 7.97 -2.43
N ASP A 94 -5.35 9.21 -2.00
CA ASP A 94 -6.54 10.02 -1.62
C ASP A 94 -7.51 10.25 -2.78
N THR A 95 -7.00 10.27 -4.02
CA THR A 95 -7.81 10.42 -5.22
C THR A 95 -8.50 9.13 -5.67
N SER A 96 -8.22 7.98 -5.04
CA SER A 96 -8.89 6.73 -5.39
C SER A 96 -10.38 6.82 -5.11
N ARG A 97 -11.18 6.30 -6.04
CA ARG A 97 -12.64 6.45 -6.07
C ARG A 97 -13.26 5.63 -4.95
N PHE A 98 -14.26 6.19 -4.27
CA PHE A 98 -15.17 5.39 -3.45
C PHE A 98 -16.23 4.80 -4.35
N VAL A 99 -16.41 3.47 -4.31
CA VAL A 99 -17.38 2.79 -5.17
C VAL A 99 -18.58 2.30 -4.34
N PRO A 100 -19.82 2.48 -4.84
CA PRO A 100 -21.00 1.93 -4.18
C PRO A 100 -20.90 0.41 -4.07
N HIS A 101 -21.35 -0.12 -2.94
CA HIS A 101 -21.47 -1.56 -2.72
C HIS A 101 -22.80 -1.87 -2.05
N TYR A 102 -23.25 -3.11 -2.18
CA TYR A 102 -24.39 -3.65 -1.47
C TYR A 102 -24.07 -5.10 -1.09
N ILE A 103 -24.65 -5.57 0.01
CA ILE A 103 -24.53 -6.97 0.44
C ILE A 103 -25.78 -7.69 -0.03
N ALA A 104 -25.60 -8.70 -0.88
CA ALA A 104 -26.67 -9.61 -1.26
C ALA A 104 -26.75 -10.75 -0.25
N GLY A 105 -27.98 -11.12 0.15
CA GLY A 105 -28.25 -12.29 0.99
C GLY A 105 -28.26 -13.59 0.22
#